data_AF-A0A355ABN6-F1
#
_entry.id   AF-A0A355ABN6-F1
#
_cell.length_a   1.000
_cell.length_b   1.000
_cell.length_c   1.000
_cell.angle_alpha   90.00
_cell.angle_beta   90.00
_cell.angle_gamma   90.00
#
_symmetry.space_group_name_H-M   'P 1'
#
loop_
_entity.id
_entity.type
_entity.pdbx_description
1 polymer ?
#
loop_
_entity_poly.entity_id
_entity_poly.type
_entity_poly.pdbx_seq_one_letter_code
_entity_poly.pdbx_strand_id
1 'polypeptide(L)'
;MNTLNFKTVQEINSLSDDSKVALVSFNNKIRVYPYRYTNEFEIINDIFEGHYISISYCPITQSAICFNRKINDKVYNLIASGYLFKDNMVPSDQNLNFYISQMMMKGIKGEIANKQLDHFNLIETKWKTVKDYFPNAMVFFHVKSNKNQTKLMKLKNQVLPMESLIL
;
A
#
# COMPACT_ATOMS: atom_id res chain seq x y z
N MET A 1 -4.37 10.41 3.08
CA MET A 1 -3.47 9.29 3.44
C MET A 1 -4.24 8.00 3.34
N ASN A 2 -3.63 6.94 2.83
CA ASN A 2 -4.31 5.64 2.69
C ASN A 2 -4.49 5.05 4.09
N THR A 3 -5.72 4.77 4.50
CA THR A 3 -5.98 4.06 5.75
C THR A 3 -5.53 2.62 5.57
N LEU A 4 -4.52 2.22 6.34
CA LEU A 4 -4.03 0.85 6.33
C LEU A 4 -5.03 -0.05 7.06
N ASN A 5 -5.61 -1.00 6.33
CA ASN A 5 -6.43 -2.05 6.90
C ASN A 5 -5.79 -3.39 6.55
N PHE A 6 -5.72 -4.27 7.54
CA PHE A 6 -5.19 -5.61 7.38
C PHE A 6 -6.22 -6.65 7.80
N LYS A 7 -6.22 -7.77 7.08
CA LYS A 7 -7.04 -8.94 7.36
C LYS A 7 -6.17 -10.20 7.33
N THR A 8 -6.64 -11.26 7.95
CA THR A 8 -6.05 -12.58 7.80
C THR A 8 -6.28 -13.12 6.39
N VAL A 9 -5.52 -14.14 5.99
CA VAL A 9 -5.66 -14.79 4.68
C VAL A 9 -7.08 -15.33 4.46
N GLN A 10 -7.70 -15.89 5.51
CA GLN A 10 -9.01 -16.53 5.47
C GLN A 10 -10.16 -15.53 5.28
N GLU A 11 -9.98 -14.28 5.75
CA GLU A 11 -10.98 -13.22 5.61
C GLU A 11 -10.99 -12.56 4.21
N ILE A 12 -10.02 -12.90 3.35
CA ILE A 12 -9.90 -12.35 2.01
C ILE A 12 -10.61 -13.27 1.00
N ASN A 13 -11.81 -12.87 0.62
CA ASN A 13 -12.67 -13.60 -0.33
C ASN A 13 -12.78 -12.95 -1.72
N SER A 14 -12.10 -11.83 -1.95
CA SER A 14 -12.24 -11.02 -3.18
C SER A 14 -11.07 -11.14 -4.16
N LEU A 15 -10.12 -12.05 -3.90
CA LEU A 15 -8.99 -12.35 -4.77
C LEU A 15 -9.14 -13.74 -5.38
N SER A 16 -8.89 -13.85 -6.68
CA SER A 16 -8.72 -15.14 -7.35
C SER A 16 -7.34 -15.72 -7.06
N ASP A 17 -7.19 -17.03 -7.23
CA ASP A 17 -5.93 -17.76 -7.03
C ASP A 17 -4.76 -17.20 -7.85
N ASP A 18 -5.04 -16.69 -9.05
CA ASP A 18 -4.05 -16.09 -9.95
C ASP A 18 -3.75 -14.61 -9.65
N SER A 19 -4.41 -14.00 -8.67
CA SER A 19 -4.16 -12.60 -8.31
C SER A 19 -2.70 -12.40 -7.91
N LYS A 20 -2.01 -11.45 -8.53
CA LYS A 20 -0.62 -11.10 -8.19
C LYS A 20 -0.56 -10.33 -6.87
N VAL A 21 0.41 -10.68 -6.04
CA VAL A 21 0.62 -10.10 -4.73
C VAL A 21 2.11 -9.90 -4.45
N ALA A 22 2.45 -8.86 -3.70
CA ALA A 22 3.76 -8.66 -3.11
C ALA A 22 3.81 -9.18 -1.67
N LEU A 23 4.91 -9.80 -1.28
CA LEU A 23 5.20 -10.22 0.09
C LEU A 23 6.45 -9.50 0.59
N VAL A 24 6.40 -9.09 1.85
CA VAL A 24 7.57 -8.67 2.63
C VAL A 24 7.58 -9.46 3.94
N SER A 25 8.78 -9.75 4.43
CA SER A 25 8.98 -10.54 5.64
C SER A 25 10.00 -9.86 6.55
N PHE A 26 9.62 -9.74 7.83
CA PHE A 26 10.50 -9.29 8.90
C PHE A 26 10.20 -10.13 10.14
N ASN A 27 11.24 -10.53 10.89
CA ASN A 27 11.11 -11.32 12.12
C ASN A 27 10.14 -12.51 11.97
N ASN A 28 10.26 -13.25 10.87
CA ASN A 28 9.43 -14.41 10.52
C ASN A 28 7.93 -14.13 10.38
N LYS A 29 7.51 -12.86 10.34
CA LYS A 29 6.14 -12.45 10.02
C LYS A 29 6.06 -11.94 8.61
N ILE A 30 4.96 -12.27 7.94
CA ILE A 30 4.73 -11.94 6.54
C ILE A 30 3.58 -10.96 6.43
N ARG A 31 3.79 -9.94 5.60
CA ARG A 31 2.75 -9.01 5.17
C ARG A 31 2.58 -9.07 3.67
N VAL A 32 1.34 -9.11 3.23
CA VAL A 32 0.95 -9.33 1.84
C VAL A 32 0.25 -8.09 1.30
N TYR A 33 0.65 -7.63 0.13
CA TYR A 33 0.05 -6.49 -0.57
C TYR A 33 -0.45 -6.93 -1.93
N PRO A 34 -1.73 -7.31 -2.03
CA PRO A 34 -2.32 -7.64 -3.31
C PRO A 34 -2.33 -6.44 -4.25
N TYR A 35 -1.91 -6.64 -5.51
CA TYR A 35 -1.89 -5.55 -6.49
C TYR A 35 -3.28 -5.08 -6.87
N ARG A 36 -4.30 -5.93 -6.72
CA ARG A 36 -5.71 -5.51 -6.83
C ARG A 36 -6.03 -4.30 -5.96
N TYR A 37 -5.47 -4.22 -4.75
CA TYR A 37 -5.71 -3.11 -3.82
C TYR A 37 -4.63 -2.03 -3.92
N THR A 38 -3.37 -2.45 -4.05
CA THR A 38 -2.21 -1.54 -4.12
C THR A 38 -2.29 -0.63 -5.34
N ASN A 39 -2.79 -1.13 -6.47
CA ASN A 39 -2.91 -0.38 -7.72
C ASN A 39 -3.84 0.84 -7.64
N GLU A 40 -4.76 0.88 -6.67
CA GLU A 40 -5.64 2.06 -6.47
C GLU A 40 -4.88 3.28 -5.96
N PHE A 41 -3.73 3.05 -5.33
CA PHE A 41 -2.93 4.09 -4.70
C PHE A 41 -1.52 4.21 -5.28
N GLU A 42 -1.06 3.16 -5.96
CA GLU A 42 0.31 2.92 -6.45
C GLU A 42 1.38 2.88 -5.36
N ILE A 43 1.22 3.61 -4.25
CA ILE A 43 2.11 3.61 -3.09
C ILE A 43 1.34 3.37 -1.79
N ILE A 44 1.81 2.40 -1.00
CA ILE A 44 1.31 2.10 0.34
C ILE A 44 2.45 2.32 1.35
N ASN A 45 2.32 3.36 2.18
CA ASN A 45 3.23 3.63 3.28
C ASN A 45 2.79 2.86 4.51
N ASP A 46 3.68 2.06 5.10
CA ASP A 46 3.38 1.17 6.22
C ASP A 46 4.51 1.19 7.26
N ILE A 47 4.20 0.70 8.46
CA ILE A 47 5.15 0.39 9.53
C ILE A 47 4.96 -1.09 9.86
N PHE A 48 5.99 -1.90 9.60
CA PHE A 48 5.94 -3.35 9.82
C PHE A 48 7.16 -3.81 10.60
N GLU A 49 6.94 -4.44 11.75
CA GLU A 49 8.01 -4.94 12.64
C GLU A 49 9.12 -3.91 12.91
N GLY A 50 8.76 -2.64 13.08
CA GLY A 50 9.70 -1.55 13.33
C GLY A 50 10.33 -0.90 12.08
N HIS A 51 10.05 -1.42 10.88
CA HIS A 51 10.55 -0.86 9.63
C HIS A 51 9.53 0.10 8.99
N TYR A 52 9.98 1.30 8.60
CA TYR A 52 9.20 2.26 7.84
C TYR A 52 9.29 1.91 6.35
N ILE A 53 8.28 1.21 5.83
CA ILE A 53 8.30 0.70 4.46
C ILE A 53 7.33 1.45 3.55
N SER A 54 7.65 1.51 2.26
CA SER A 54 6.74 1.99 1.20
C SER A 54 6.71 0.96 0.09
N ILE A 55 5.58 0.29 -0.06
CA ILE A 55 5.34 -0.60 -1.20
C ILE A 55 4.91 0.27 -2.37
N SER A 56 5.75 0.40 -3.39
CA SER A 56 5.39 1.02 -4.65
C SER A 56 5.05 -0.05 -5.69
N TYR A 57 4.03 0.19 -6.50
CA TYR A 57 3.64 -0.67 -7.61
C TYR A 57 3.27 0.19 -8.82
N CYS A 58 3.93 -0.07 -9.96
CA CYS A 58 3.63 0.59 -11.22
C CYS A 58 2.66 -0.26 -12.04
N PRO A 59 1.41 0.19 -12.30
CA PRO A 59 0.46 -0.55 -13.12
C PRO A 59 0.96 -0.87 -14.53
N ILE A 60 1.70 0.07 -15.13
CA ILE A 60 2.12 0.01 -16.53
C ILE A 60 3.16 -1.09 -16.73
N THR A 61 4.21 -1.06 -15.90
CA THR A 61 5.33 -2.02 -16.00
C THR A 61 5.14 -3.25 -15.12
N GLN A 62 4.07 -3.28 -14.31
CA GLN A 62 3.77 -4.33 -13.33
C GLN A 62 4.94 -4.65 -12.41
N SER A 63 5.68 -3.61 -12.00
CA SER A 63 6.86 -3.73 -11.15
C SER A 63 6.60 -3.18 -9.76
N ALA A 64 7.16 -3.84 -8.74
CA ALA A 64 7.04 -3.42 -7.35
C ALA A 64 8.38 -3.31 -6.63
N ILE A 65 8.48 -2.35 -5.71
CA ILE A 65 9.64 -2.18 -4.82
C ILE A 65 9.14 -1.87 -3.40
N CYS A 66 9.85 -2.39 -2.39
CA CYS A 66 9.65 -2.03 -0.99
C CYS A 66 10.74 -1.05 -0.55
N PHE A 67 10.48 0.25 -0.60
CA PHE A 67 11.43 1.27 -0.17
C PHE A 67 11.51 1.35 1.35
N ASN A 68 12.71 1.61 1.87
CA ASN A 68 12.86 2.17 3.21
C ASN A 68 12.53 3.68 3.15
N ARG A 69 11.50 4.07 3.88
CA ARG A 69 11.02 5.46 3.92
C ARG A 69 11.86 6.37 4.81
N LYS A 70 12.73 5.77 5.63
CA LYS A 70 13.73 6.53 6.38
C LYS A 70 14.86 6.88 5.43
N ILE A 71 14.84 8.11 4.93
CA ILE A 71 15.84 8.64 4.01
C ILE A 71 16.64 9.68 4.80
N ASN A 72 17.93 9.39 5.02
CA ASN A 72 18.73 10.10 6.03
C ASN A 72 18.08 9.91 7.42
N ASP A 73 17.83 10.99 8.15
CA ASP A 73 17.24 10.97 9.49
C ASP A 73 15.74 11.32 9.52
N LYS A 74 15.09 11.37 8.36
CA LYS A 74 13.67 11.71 8.23
C LYS A 74 12.87 10.54 7.64
N VAL A 75 11.68 10.33 8.18
CA VAL A 75 10.72 9.38 7.63
C VAL A 75 9.76 10.13 6.71
N TYR A 76 9.74 9.75 5.45
CA TYR A 76 8.85 10.36 4.45
C TYR A 76 7.59 9.51 4.24
N ASN A 77 6.48 10.15 3.91
CA ASN A 77 5.35 9.47 3.28
C ASN A 77 5.48 9.67 1.78
N LEU A 78 5.71 8.56 1.06
CA LEU A 78 5.86 8.59 -0.38
C LEU A 78 4.49 8.59 -1.07
N ILE A 79 4.40 9.24 -2.21
CA ILE A 79 3.23 9.29 -3.08
C ILE A 79 3.62 9.01 -4.52
N ALA A 80 2.68 8.52 -5.32
CA ALA A 80 2.83 8.53 -6.76
C ALA A 80 2.74 9.97 -7.26
N SER A 81 3.78 10.45 -7.93
CA SER A 81 3.88 11.86 -8.33
C SER A 81 3.02 12.22 -9.55
N GLY A 82 2.53 11.23 -10.29
CA GLY A 82 1.89 11.41 -11.60
C GLY A 82 2.87 11.51 -12.77
N TYR A 83 4.18 11.52 -12.52
CA TYR A 83 5.20 11.47 -13.57
C TYR A 83 5.66 10.05 -13.87
N LEU A 84 6.15 9.87 -15.10
CA LEU A 84 6.80 8.64 -15.57
C LEU A 84 8.26 8.91 -15.92
N PHE A 85 9.12 7.96 -15.60
CA PHE A 85 10.51 7.91 -16.06
C PHE A 85 10.75 6.58 -16.75
N LYS A 86 10.96 6.61 -18.08
CA LYS A 86 11.06 5.40 -18.92
C LYS A 86 9.85 4.46 -18.71
N ASP A 87 8.65 5.03 -18.83
CA ASP A 87 7.34 4.36 -18.69
C ASP A 87 7.05 3.76 -17.29
N ASN A 88 7.93 4.01 -16.33
CA ASN A 88 7.80 3.53 -14.97
C ASN A 88 7.45 4.68 -14.03
N MET A 89 6.61 4.40 -13.02
CA MET A 89 6.09 5.41 -12.11
C MET A 89 7.20 6.02 -11.25
N VAL A 90 7.05 7.30 -10.90
CA VAL A 90 8.04 8.06 -10.13
C VAL A 90 7.50 8.38 -8.74
N PRO A 91 8.01 7.73 -7.67
CA PRO A 91 7.70 8.12 -6.30
C PRO A 91 8.25 9.50 -5.94
N SER A 92 7.56 10.19 -5.04
CA SER A 92 7.94 11.50 -4.48
C SER A 92 7.46 11.64 -3.04
N ASP A 93 7.91 12.66 -2.32
CA ASP A 93 7.27 13.06 -1.06
C ASP A 93 5.96 13.83 -1.33
N GLN A 94 5.16 14.02 -0.27
CA GLN A 94 3.84 14.67 -0.40
C GLN A 94 3.89 16.09 -0.95
N ASN A 95 5.00 16.79 -0.77
CA ASN A 95 5.18 18.17 -1.21
C ASN A 95 5.94 18.28 -2.55
N LEU A 96 6.23 17.15 -3.21
CA LEU A 96 6.89 17.10 -4.51
C LEU A 96 8.29 17.75 -4.54
N ASN A 97 9.00 17.70 -3.42
CA ASN A 97 10.34 18.27 -3.26
C ASN A 97 11.43 17.41 -3.90
N PHE A 98 11.22 16.09 -3.96
CA PHE A 98 12.16 15.18 -4.62
C PHE A 98 11.47 14.08 -5.41
N TYR A 99 12.20 13.43 -6.30
CA TYR A 99 11.68 12.38 -7.16
C TYR A 99 12.64 11.20 -7.18
N ILE A 100 12.07 10.00 -7.21
CA ILE A 100 12.80 8.73 -7.18
C ILE A 100 12.51 7.97 -8.47
N SER A 101 13.53 7.45 -9.14
CA SER A 101 13.31 6.40 -10.15
C SER A 101 13.04 5.09 -9.41
N GLN A 102 11.84 4.52 -9.55
CA GLN A 102 11.47 3.30 -8.83
C GLN A 102 12.42 2.15 -9.17
N MET A 103 12.61 1.84 -10.46
CA MET A 103 13.45 0.70 -10.87
C MET A 103 14.95 0.88 -10.57
N MET A 104 15.45 2.11 -10.58
CA MET A 104 16.84 2.36 -10.20
C MET A 104 17.02 2.45 -8.68
N MET A 105 15.91 2.59 -7.94
CA MET A 105 15.90 2.87 -6.50
C MET A 105 16.80 4.06 -6.15
N LYS A 106 16.75 5.10 -6.99
CA LYS A 106 17.69 6.23 -6.97
C LYS A 106 16.95 7.55 -7.08
N GLY A 107 17.34 8.54 -6.27
CA GLY A 107 16.85 9.90 -6.40
C GLY A 107 17.28 10.52 -7.72
N ILE A 108 16.33 11.07 -8.48
CA ILE A 108 16.58 11.67 -9.80
C ILE A 108 16.43 13.19 -9.80
N LYS A 109 15.80 13.76 -8.76
CA LYS A 109 15.62 15.21 -8.59
C LYS A 109 15.41 15.55 -7.11
N GLY A 110 15.74 16.79 -6.73
CA GLY A 110 15.55 17.31 -5.37
C GLY A 110 16.75 17.05 -4.46
N GLU A 111 16.55 17.19 -3.15
CA GLU A 111 17.61 17.08 -2.14
C GLU A 111 18.30 15.70 -2.09
N ILE A 112 17.64 14.66 -2.61
CA ILE A 112 18.16 13.29 -2.68
C ILE A 112 18.69 12.91 -4.07
N ALA A 113 18.87 13.87 -4.98
CA ALA A 113 19.34 13.58 -6.33
C ALA A 113 20.67 12.81 -6.31
N ASN A 114 20.77 11.83 -7.19
CA ASN A 114 21.88 10.88 -7.31
C ASN A 114 22.13 9.94 -6.13
N LYS A 115 21.33 10.01 -5.07
CA LYS A 115 21.42 9.10 -3.94
C LYS A 115 20.75 7.76 -4.24
N GLN A 116 21.41 6.65 -3.91
CA GLN A 116 20.78 5.33 -3.88
C GLN A 116 19.92 5.21 -2.61
N LEU A 117 18.68 4.75 -2.76
CA LEU A 117 17.77 4.57 -1.64
C LEU A 117 17.84 3.13 -1.14
N ASP A 118 17.82 3.01 0.18
CA ASP A 118 17.66 1.73 0.85
C ASP A 118 16.28 1.16 0.55
N HIS A 119 16.24 -0.16 0.41
CA HIS A 119 15.04 -0.92 0.10
C HIS A 119 15.14 -2.28 0.79
N PHE A 120 14.00 -2.94 0.90
CA PHE A 120 13.88 -4.28 1.45
C PHE A 120 13.52 -5.27 0.35
N ASN A 121 13.83 -6.55 0.59
CA ASN A 121 13.42 -7.62 -0.29
C ASN A 121 11.90 -7.70 -0.38
N LEU A 122 11.40 -7.79 -1.60
CA LEU A 122 9.99 -7.99 -1.92
C LEU A 122 9.89 -9.20 -2.84
N ILE A 123 8.97 -10.10 -2.53
CA ILE A 123 8.71 -11.28 -3.35
C ILE A 123 7.36 -11.12 -4.04
N GLU A 124 7.36 -11.26 -5.36
CA GLU A 124 6.13 -11.30 -6.15
C GLU A 124 5.68 -12.75 -6.35
N THR A 125 4.41 -13.02 -6.07
CA THR A 125 3.83 -14.36 -6.29
C THR A 125 2.34 -14.26 -6.56
N LYS A 126 1.68 -15.41 -6.64
CA LYS A 126 0.22 -15.53 -6.77
C LYS A 126 -0.44 -15.68 -5.41
N TRP A 127 -1.69 -15.23 -5.31
CA TRP A 127 -2.51 -15.38 -4.12
C TRP A 127 -2.66 -16.83 -3.67
N LYS A 128 -2.73 -17.77 -4.61
CA LYS A 128 -2.70 -19.21 -4.31
C LYS A 128 -1.51 -19.62 -3.45
N THR A 129 -0.30 -19.18 -3.80
CA THR A 129 0.92 -19.46 -3.02
C THR A 129 0.78 -18.96 -1.59
N VAL A 130 0.17 -17.78 -1.39
CA VAL A 130 -0.06 -17.24 -0.05
C VAL A 130 -1.01 -18.10 0.76
N LYS A 131 -2.13 -18.52 0.15
CA LYS A 131 -3.09 -19.40 0.83
C LYS A 131 -2.45 -20.73 1.23
N ASP A 132 -1.65 -21.31 0.34
CA ASP A 132 -1.11 -22.66 0.51
C ASP A 132 0.05 -22.68 1.52
N TYR A 133 0.90 -21.64 1.54
CA TYR A 133 2.16 -21.66 2.32
C TYR A 133 2.23 -20.63 3.45
N PHE A 134 1.40 -19.59 3.43
CA PHE A 134 1.46 -18.49 4.41
C PHE A 134 0.08 -18.16 5.02
N PRO A 135 -0.65 -19.14 5.58
CA PRO A 135 -2.02 -18.94 6.07
C PRO A 135 -2.13 -17.94 7.23
N ASN A 136 -1.03 -17.67 7.93
CA ASN A 136 -0.97 -16.75 9.06
C ASN A 136 -0.53 -15.32 8.68
N ALA A 137 -0.32 -15.05 7.39
CA ALA A 137 0.10 -13.73 6.94
C ALA A 137 -1.03 -12.69 7.09
N MET A 138 -0.65 -11.43 7.31
CA MET A 138 -1.58 -10.31 7.30
C MET A 138 -1.61 -9.66 5.92
N VAL A 139 -2.80 -9.42 5.40
CA VAL A 139 -3.06 -8.99 4.03
C VAL A 139 -3.61 -7.58 4.04
N PHE A 140 -2.93 -6.67 3.34
CA PHE A 140 -3.47 -5.33 3.10
C PHE A 140 -4.77 -5.44 2.32
N PHE A 141 -5.77 -4.70 2.76
CA PHE A 141 -7.11 -4.75 2.20
C PHE A 141 -7.68 -3.34 2.01
N HIS A 142 -8.32 -3.12 0.87
CA HIS A 142 -9.04 -1.89 0.59
C HIS A 142 -10.40 -2.19 -0.04
N VAL A 143 -11.46 -1.58 0.50
CA VAL A 143 -12.79 -1.57 -0.13
C VAL A 143 -12.98 -0.23 -0.80
N LYS A 144 -13.26 -0.24 -2.11
CA LYS A 144 -13.73 0.98 -2.78
C LYS A 144 -14.98 1.47 -2.06
N SER A 145 -14.93 2.66 -1.47
CA SER A 145 -16.13 3.28 -0.93
C SER A 145 -17.10 3.54 -2.07
N ASN A 146 -18.20 2.80 -2.09
CA ASN A 146 -19.31 3.06 -2.98
C ASN A 146 -19.97 4.35 -2.48
N LYS A 147 -19.95 5.45 -3.27
CA LYS A 147 -20.51 6.76 -2.86
C LYS A 147 -21.94 6.66 -2.31
N ASN A 148 -22.72 5.68 -2.77
CA ASN A 148 -24.08 5.39 -2.28
C ASN A 148 -24.11 4.71 -0.89
N GLN A 149 -23.16 3.84 -0.56
CA GLN A 149 -23.06 3.22 0.77
C GLN A 149 -22.62 4.23 1.83
N THR A 150 -21.71 5.14 1.48
CA THR A 150 -21.27 6.22 2.38
C THR A 150 -22.41 7.18 2.71
N LYS A 151 -23.30 7.46 1.74
CA LYS A 151 -24.53 8.23 1.96
C LYS A 151 -25.52 7.48 2.87
N LEU A 152 -25.74 6.19 2.63
CA LEU A 152 -26.62 5.36 3.46
C LEU A 152 -26.14 5.23 4.92
N MET A 153 -24.83 5.07 5.14
CA MET A 153 -24.25 5.04 6.50
C MET A 153 -24.35 6.38 7.21
N LYS A 154 -24.16 7.50 6.50
CA LYS A 154 -24.38 8.85 7.07
C LYS A 154 -25.85 9.10 7.43
N LEU A 155 -26.79 8.64 6.60
CA LEU A 155 -28.23 8.75 6.90
C LEU A 155 -28.64 7.88 8.10
N LYS A 156 -28.13 6.64 8.21
CA LYS A 156 -28.43 5.77 9.36
C LYS A 156 -27.89 6.32 10.69
N ASN A 157 -26.76 7.00 10.67
CA ASN A 157 -26.18 7.62 11.87
C ASN A 157 -26.79 8.99 12.25
N GLN A 158 -27.69 9.55 11.42
CA GLN A 158 -28.42 10.78 11.72
C GLN A 158 -29.81 10.55 12.33
N VAL A 159 -30.32 9.32 12.28
CA VAL A 159 -31.59 8.97 12.91
C VAL A 159 -31.28 8.50 14.34
N LEU A 160 -31.47 9.39 15.31
CA LEU A 160 -31.53 9.00 16.73
C LEU A 160 -32.67 7.99 16.93
N PRO A 161 -32.52 6.99 17.82
CA PRO A 161 -33.60 6.05 18.10
C PRO A 161 -34.80 6.81 18.69
N MET A 162 -35.97 6.63 18.09
CA MET A 162 -37.25 7.21 18.51
C MET A 162 -37.79 6.45 19.73
N GLU A 163 -37.03 6.42 20.84
CA GLU A 163 -37.44 5.78 22.10
C GLU A 163 -37.19 6.67 23.34
N SER A 164 -37.08 8.00 23.17
CA SER A 164 -36.93 8.92 24.31
C SER A 164 -38.00 10.01 24.42
N LEU A 165 -39.22 9.78 23.92
CA LEU A 165 -40.38 10.61 24.23
C LEU A 165 -41.60 9.75 24.61
N ILE A 166 -41.53 9.13 25.79
CA ILE A 166 -42.73 8.84 26.59
C ILE A 166 -42.40 9.24 28.03
N LEU A 167 -42.87 10.43 28.41
CA LEU A 167 -43.27 10.84 29.75
C LEU A 167 -44.19 12.06 29.60
#